data_AF-S0F7Q9-F1
#
_entry.id   AF-S0F7Q9-F1
#
_cell.length_a   1.000
_cell.length_b   1.000
_cell.length_c   1.000
_cell.angle_alpha   90.00
_cell.angle_beta   90.00
_cell.angle_gamma   90.00
#
_symmetry.space_group_name_H-M   'P 1'
#
loop_
_entity.id
_entity.type
_entity.pdbx_description
1 polymer ?
#
loop_
_entity_poly.entity_id
_entity_poly.type
_entity_poly.pdbx_seq_one_letter_code
_entity_poly.pdbx_strand_id
1 'polypeptide(L)'
;MKTPVERISLRKRLALEVSRQVRENNKKLHPLRQLFWECTQRCNIHCKHCGSDCKSTAEIPDMPAADFLRVIDSLTPHVNPHEVNIIFTGGEPLVRKDLEEVGQALYHRGYPWSMVTNGLYLTDSRLQHLLKAGLHSITISLDGFADDHNWLRGHPQSYQQAMHAIRMLAREQQLTWDVVTCVNRRNYSYLEQLKDSLYEAGVRHWRLFTIFPVGRAAHYPDFQLEDKDFNGLMEFIRQTRQEGKIMASYGCEGFLGSYEAEVRDGFYTCNAGISVASVLADGSISACPSIRSNYSQGSIYKDDFMEVWENRFQPFRDRSWMKKGACASCSFFRYCEGNGMHLHDNNGELLFCHLERLKRAQQKL
;
A
#
# COMPACT_ATOMS: atom_id res chain seq x y z
N MET A 1 -23.68 7.46 24.25
CA MET A 1 -22.40 7.76 24.94
C MET A 1 -21.25 7.48 23.95
N LYS A 2 -20.20 8.32 23.86
CA LYS A 2 -19.08 8.06 22.93
C LYS A 2 -18.29 6.82 23.35
N THR A 3 -18.02 5.93 22.39
CA THR A 3 -17.19 4.73 22.57
C THR A 3 -15.73 5.12 22.86
N PRO A 4 -14.91 4.24 23.47
CA PRO A 4 -13.49 4.53 23.73
C PRO A 4 -12.72 5.02 22.49
N VAL A 5 -12.95 4.41 21.32
CA VAL A 5 -12.29 4.81 20.05
C VAL A 5 -12.65 6.23 19.60
N GLU A 6 -13.80 6.75 20.01
CA GLU A 6 -14.22 8.13 19.73
C GLU A 6 -13.69 9.14 20.76
N ARG A 7 -13.13 8.67 21.89
CA ARG A 7 -12.59 9.53 22.95
C ARG A 7 -11.16 9.92 22.65
N ILE A 8 -11.00 10.83 21.69
CA ILE A 8 -9.70 11.43 21.38
C ILE A 8 -9.35 12.48 22.44
N SER A 9 -8.17 12.36 23.06
CA SER A 9 -7.65 13.32 24.06
C SER A 9 -7.46 14.71 23.46
N LEU A 10 -7.46 15.76 24.30
CA LEU A 10 -7.28 17.14 23.83
C LEU A 10 -5.97 17.31 23.04
N ARG A 11 -4.86 16.77 23.56
CA ARG A 11 -3.55 16.79 22.89
C ARG A 11 -3.60 16.15 21.50
N LYS A 12 -4.24 14.98 21.38
CA LYS A 12 -4.37 14.27 20.09
C LYS A 12 -5.30 15.01 19.12
N ARG A 13 -6.37 15.66 19.62
CA ARG A 13 -7.23 16.53 18.79
C ARG A 13 -6.48 17.75 18.24
N LEU A 14 -5.66 18.41 19.05
CA LEU A 14 -4.82 19.53 18.58
C LEU A 14 -3.86 19.06 17.48
N ALA A 15 -3.21 17.92 17.67
CA ALA A 15 -2.32 17.33 16.67
C ALA A 15 -3.06 16.94 15.37
N LEU A 16 -4.28 16.41 15.47
CA LEU A 16 -5.14 16.15 14.31
C LEU A 16 -5.50 17.42 13.53
N GLU A 17 -5.76 18.54 14.22
CA GLU A 17 -6.04 19.81 13.53
C GLU A 17 -4.81 20.38 12.82
N VAL A 18 -3.62 20.24 13.40
CA VAL A 18 -2.37 20.57 12.71
C VAL A 18 -2.16 19.66 11.50
N SER A 19 -2.32 18.35 11.66
CA SER A 19 -2.21 17.38 10.57
C SER A 19 -3.21 17.67 9.44
N ARG A 20 -4.43 18.12 9.78
CA ARG A 20 -5.43 18.54 8.80
C ARG A 20 -4.94 19.75 8.00
N GLN A 21 -4.38 20.77 8.65
CA GLN A 21 -3.85 21.94 7.95
C GLN A 21 -2.69 21.58 7.01
N VAL A 22 -1.77 20.71 7.47
CA VAL A 22 -0.69 20.17 6.62
C VAL A 22 -1.26 19.44 5.41
N ARG A 23 -2.29 18.60 5.60
CA ARG A 23 -2.96 17.91 4.49
C ARG A 23 -3.60 18.88 3.50
N GLU A 24 -4.28 19.93 3.97
CA GLU A 24 -4.87 20.94 3.08
C GLU A 24 -3.82 21.68 2.27
N ASN A 25 -2.66 21.99 2.85
CA ASN A 25 -1.54 22.56 2.11
C ASN A 25 -0.98 21.56 1.09
N ASN A 26 -0.83 20.29 1.47
CA ASN A 26 -0.39 19.25 0.54
C ASN A 26 -1.39 19.03 -0.60
N LYS A 27 -2.70 19.18 -0.41
CA LYS A 27 -3.67 19.14 -1.53
C LYS A 27 -3.48 20.29 -2.51
N LYS A 28 -3.22 21.49 -1.98
CA LYS A 28 -2.98 22.69 -2.80
C LYS A 28 -1.68 22.62 -3.57
N LEU A 29 -0.62 22.12 -2.95
CA LEU A 29 0.71 21.98 -3.56
C LEU A 29 0.86 20.69 -4.38
N HIS A 30 0.09 19.66 -4.03
CA HIS A 30 0.10 18.30 -4.59
C HIS A 30 1.51 17.82 -5.00
N PRO A 31 2.47 17.84 -4.05
CA PRO A 31 3.83 17.49 -4.37
C PRO A 31 3.88 16.00 -4.72
N LEU A 32 4.21 15.66 -5.96
CA LEU A 32 4.43 14.28 -6.34
C LEU A 32 5.62 13.73 -5.55
N ARG A 33 5.39 12.70 -4.73
CA ARG A 33 6.41 12.05 -3.88
C ARG A 33 6.59 10.58 -4.22
N GLN A 34 5.54 9.95 -4.75
CA GLN A 34 5.56 8.54 -5.14
C GLN A 34 4.84 8.37 -6.46
N LEU A 35 5.51 7.73 -7.41
CA LEU A 35 4.92 7.32 -8.68
C LEU A 35 5.01 5.80 -8.80
N PHE A 36 3.87 5.13 -8.74
CA PHE A 36 3.80 3.69 -8.95
C PHE A 36 3.78 3.36 -10.43
N TRP A 37 4.55 2.36 -10.84
CA TRP A 37 4.43 1.74 -12.14
C TRP A 37 3.87 0.33 -11.96
N GLU A 38 2.63 0.12 -12.39
CA GLU A 38 2.08 -1.22 -12.55
C GLU A 38 2.72 -1.85 -13.79
N CYS A 39 3.96 -2.30 -13.64
CA CYS A 39 4.83 -2.63 -14.76
C CYS A 39 4.36 -3.88 -15.52
N THR A 40 3.54 -4.74 -14.94
CA THR A 40 3.02 -5.94 -15.61
C THR A 40 1.76 -6.42 -14.91
N GLN A 41 0.87 -7.09 -15.63
CA GLN A 41 -0.22 -7.88 -15.02
C GLN A 41 0.14 -9.38 -14.88
N ARG A 42 1.31 -9.78 -15.40
CA ARG A 42 1.81 -11.15 -15.27
C ARG A 42 2.26 -11.40 -13.84
N CYS A 43 1.90 -12.55 -13.30
CA CYS A 43 2.34 -12.99 -11.98
C CYS A 43 2.72 -14.48 -12.02
N ASN A 44 3.78 -14.84 -11.32
CA ASN A 44 4.25 -16.22 -11.16
C ASN A 44 3.51 -17.00 -10.05
N ILE A 45 2.54 -16.38 -9.37
CA ILE A 45 1.67 -16.98 -8.35
C ILE A 45 0.21 -16.56 -8.54
N HIS A 46 -0.73 -17.30 -7.96
CA HIS A 46 -2.17 -17.05 -8.10
C HIS A 46 -2.84 -16.80 -6.75
N CYS A 47 -2.47 -15.68 -6.10
CA CYS A 47 -2.94 -15.35 -4.75
C CYS A 47 -4.47 -15.26 -4.68
N LYS A 48 -5.09 -15.90 -3.70
CA LYS A 48 -6.56 -15.86 -3.51
C LYS A 48 -7.08 -14.47 -3.17
N HIS A 49 -6.26 -13.63 -2.53
CA HIS A 49 -6.63 -12.28 -2.10
C HIS A 49 -6.21 -11.18 -3.09
N CYS A 50 -5.76 -11.53 -4.30
CA CYS A 50 -5.22 -10.55 -5.24
C CYS A 50 -6.31 -9.55 -5.66
N GLY A 51 -6.12 -8.28 -5.28
CA GLY A 51 -7.02 -7.20 -5.65
C GLY A 51 -6.95 -6.83 -7.14
N SER A 52 -5.81 -7.05 -7.80
CA SER A 52 -5.63 -6.84 -9.25
C SER A 52 -6.15 -7.99 -10.11
N ASP A 53 -6.53 -9.13 -9.52
CA ASP A 53 -6.82 -10.38 -10.24
C ASP A 53 -5.74 -10.76 -11.28
N CYS A 54 -4.46 -10.56 -10.95
CA CYS A 54 -3.34 -10.83 -11.87
C CYS A 54 -3.28 -12.31 -12.26
N LYS A 55 -2.91 -12.56 -13.51
CA LYS A 55 -2.86 -13.89 -14.16
C LYS A 55 -1.44 -14.21 -14.59
N SER A 56 -1.14 -15.49 -14.86
CA SER A 56 0.17 -15.91 -15.38
C SER A 56 0.43 -15.40 -16.81
N THR A 57 -0.62 -15.34 -17.62
CA THR A 57 -0.67 -14.65 -18.90
C THR A 57 -1.48 -13.37 -18.76
N ALA A 58 -0.87 -12.23 -19.06
CA ALA A 58 -1.57 -10.96 -19.05
C ALA A 58 -2.51 -10.87 -20.24
N GLU A 59 -3.69 -10.28 -20.02
CA GLU A 59 -4.64 -9.96 -21.09
C GLU A 59 -4.18 -8.75 -21.91
N ILE A 60 -3.35 -7.90 -21.29
CA ILE A 60 -2.74 -6.72 -21.89
C ILE A 60 -1.22 -6.97 -21.98
N PRO A 61 -0.57 -6.72 -23.13
CA PRO A 61 0.88 -6.79 -23.24
C PRO A 61 1.56 -5.88 -22.21
N ASP A 62 2.72 -6.30 -21.72
CA ASP A 62 3.50 -5.45 -20.82
C ASP A 62 3.86 -4.13 -21.52
N MET A 63 3.60 -3.02 -20.84
CA MET A 63 4.01 -1.69 -21.30
C MET A 63 5.51 -1.69 -21.62
N PRO A 64 5.91 -1.21 -22.82
CA PRO A 64 7.32 -1.02 -23.16
C PRO A 64 8.02 -0.11 -22.15
N ALA A 65 9.23 -0.47 -21.73
CA ALA A 65 10.04 0.35 -20.83
C ALA A 65 10.20 1.80 -21.32
N ALA A 66 10.38 1.98 -22.63
CA ALA A 66 10.54 3.28 -23.25
C ALA A 66 9.31 4.21 -23.05
N ASP A 67 8.10 3.66 -22.98
CA ASP A 67 6.90 4.46 -22.75
C ASP A 67 6.84 5.00 -21.33
N PHE A 68 7.17 4.16 -20.34
CA PHE A 68 7.26 4.61 -18.95
C PHE A 68 8.42 5.60 -18.75
N LEU A 69 9.59 5.35 -19.33
CA LEU A 69 10.72 6.27 -19.24
C LEU A 69 10.43 7.64 -19.89
N ARG A 70 9.59 7.68 -20.94
CA ARG A 70 9.12 8.95 -21.52
C ARG A 70 8.30 9.78 -20.53
N VAL A 71 7.48 9.12 -19.70
CA VAL A 71 6.75 9.78 -18.60
C VAL A 71 7.73 10.35 -17.57
N ILE A 72 8.78 9.59 -17.22
CA ILE A 72 9.83 10.07 -16.32
C ILE A 72 10.56 11.28 -16.91
N ASP A 73 10.87 11.24 -18.20
CA ASP A 73 11.54 12.35 -18.88
C ASP A 73 10.65 13.59 -18.94
N SER A 74 9.32 13.43 -19.12
CA SER A 74 8.39 14.57 -19.12
C SER A 74 8.14 15.15 -17.73
N LEU A 75 8.19 14.34 -16.67
CA LEU A 75 7.98 14.81 -15.29
C LEU A 75 9.21 15.48 -14.67
N THR A 76 10.42 15.10 -15.11
CA THR A 76 11.70 15.55 -14.53
C THR A 76 11.87 17.08 -14.45
N PRO A 77 11.48 17.88 -15.45
CA PRO A 77 11.57 19.34 -15.35
C PRO A 77 10.70 19.98 -14.26
N HIS A 78 9.72 19.25 -13.73
CA HIS A 78 8.71 19.77 -12.82
C HIS A 78 8.90 19.35 -11.35
N VAL A 79 9.84 18.44 -11.08
CA VAL A 79 10.06 17.88 -9.74
C VAL A 79 11.55 17.84 -9.40
N ASN A 80 11.87 17.64 -8.13
CA ASN A 80 13.21 17.21 -7.72
C ASN A 80 13.26 15.66 -7.78
N PRO A 81 14.04 15.04 -8.69
CA PRO A 81 14.09 13.58 -8.84
C PRO A 81 14.40 12.83 -7.54
N HIS A 82 15.28 13.40 -6.70
CA HIS A 82 15.68 12.78 -5.43
C HIS A 82 14.56 12.72 -4.39
N GLU A 83 13.47 13.45 -4.60
CA GLU A 83 12.32 13.52 -3.71
C GLU A 83 11.12 12.69 -4.18
N VAL A 84 11.23 12.05 -5.37
CA VAL A 84 10.18 11.23 -5.97
C VAL A 84 10.62 9.77 -6.03
N ASN A 85 9.97 8.92 -5.25
CA ASN A 85 10.25 7.49 -5.30
C ASN A 85 9.41 6.80 -6.39
N ILE A 86 10.08 6.10 -7.30
CA ILE A 86 9.42 5.33 -8.36
C ILE A 86 9.24 3.88 -7.89
N ILE A 87 8.01 3.40 -7.81
CA ILE A 87 7.70 2.11 -7.16
C ILE A 87 7.16 1.11 -8.18
N PHE A 88 7.91 0.05 -8.42
CA PHE A 88 7.50 -1.01 -9.32
C PHE A 88 6.57 -1.99 -8.60
N THR A 89 5.42 -2.22 -9.22
CA THR A 89 4.35 -3.09 -8.73
C THR A 89 3.63 -3.76 -9.90
N GLY A 90 2.47 -4.37 -9.66
CA GLY A 90 1.62 -5.03 -10.65
C GLY A 90 1.29 -6.44 -10.23
N GLY A 91 1.43 -7.39 -11.15
CA GLY A 91 1.39 -8.81 -10.83
C GLY A 91 2.62 -9.23 -10.03
N GLU A 92 3.78 -9.27 -10.67
CA GLU A 92 5.07 -9.49 -10.00
C GLU A 92 6.19 -8.82 -10.81
N PRO A 93 6.83 -7.74 -10.31
CA PRO A 93 7.92 -7.07 -11.04
C PRO A 93 9.04 -8.01 -11.49
N LEU A 94 9.40 -9.02 -10.69
CA LEU A 94 10.47 -9.96 -11.01
C LEU A 94 10.18 -10.86 -12.23
N VAL A 95 8.99 -10.84 -12.84
CA VAL A 95 8.77 -11.56 -14.11
C VAL A 95 9.14 -10.74 -15.35
N ARG A 96 9.42 -9.43 -15.17
CA ARG A 96 9.97 -8.60 -16.25
C ARG A 96 11.44 -8.91 -16.47
N LYS A 97 11.84 -8.94 -17.74
CA LYS A 97 13.22 -9.22 -18.17
C LYS A 97 14.09 -7.97 -18.22
N ASP A 98 13.46 -6.82 -18.37
CA ASP A 98 14.07 -5.48 -18.47
C ASP A 98 14.02 -4.72 -17.13
N LEU A 99 13.68 -5.40 -16.02
CA LEU A 99 13.48 -4.77 -14.71
C LEU A 99 14.71 -4.01 -14.24
N GLU A 100 15.87 -4.67 -14.27
CA GLU A 100 17.16 -4.13 -13.86
C GLU A 100 17.59 -2.97 -14.79
N GLU A 101 17.32 -3.07 -16.09
CA GLU A 101 17.62 -2.02 -17.08
C GLU A 101 16.80 -0.75 -16.81
N VAL A 102 15.50 -0.89 -16.56
CA VAL A 102 14.63 0.26 -16.25
C VAL A 102 15.04 0.87 -14.90
N GLY A 103 15.29 0.05 -13.88
CA GLY A 103 15.77 0.51 -12.58
C GLY A 103 17.06 1.33 -12.70
N GLN A 104 18.04 0.84 -13.47
CA GLN A 104 19.28 1.56 -13.73
C GLN A 104 19.04 2.87 -14.49
N ALA A 105 18.12 2.88 -15.46
CA ALA A 105 17.74 4.08 -16.19
C ALA A 105 17.11 5.15 -15.28
N LEU A 106 16.35 4.76 -14.25
CA LEU A 106 15.82 5.67 -13.22
C LEU A 106 16.91 6.20 -12.30
N TYR A 107 17.80 5.31 -11.86
CA TYR A 107 18.93 5.67 -10.99
C TYR A 107 19.83 6.72 -11.65
N HIS A 108 20.17 6.57 -12.94
CA HIS A 108 20.95 7.57 -13.69
C HIS A 108 20.22 8.91 -13.86
N ARG A 109 18.89 8.94 -13.76
CA ARG A 109 18.07 10.16 -13.76
C ARG A 109 17.93 10.79 -12.36
N GLY A 110 18.52 10.19 -11.34
CA GLY A 110 18.49 10.68 -9.95
C GLY A 110 17.27 10.23 -9.15
N TYR A 111 16.39 9.40 -9.70
CA TYR A 111 15.22 8.89 -8.98
C TYR A 111 15.61 7.70 -8.10
N PRO A 112 15.30 7.71 -6.80
CA PRO A 112 15.23 6.48 -6.04
C PRO A 112 14.11 5.60 -6.61
N TRP A 113 14.36 4.31 -6.68
CA TRP A 113 13.33 3.36 -7.09
C TRP A 113 13.23 2.18 -6.15
N SER A 114 12.02 1.64 -6.08
CA SER A 114 11.64 0.57 -5.15
C SER A 114 10.80 -0.48 -5.84
N MET A 115 10.60 -1.62 -5.19
CA MET A 115 9.63 -2.60 -5.67
C MET A 115 8.90 -3.33 -4.55
N VAL A 116 7.69 -3.80 -4.88
CA VAL A 116 6.93 -4.75 -4.05
C VAL A 116 6.95 -6.10 -4.76
N THR A 117 7.40 -7.15 -4.07
CA THR A 117 7.53 -8.49 -4.66
C THR A 117 7.05 -9.59 -3.72
N ASN A 118 6.61 -10.70 -4.31
CA ASN A 118 6.36 -11.96 -3.61
C ASN A 118 7.63 -12.74 -3.25
N GLY A 119 8.79 -12.33 -3.79
CA GLY A 119 10.10 -12.93 -3.47
C GLY A 119 10.39 -14.26 -4.15
N LEU A 120 9.44 -14.87 -4.88
CA LEU A 120 9.60 -16.22 -5.45
C LEU A 120 10.79 -16.33 -6.42
N TYR A 121 11.07 -15.27 -7.19
CA TYR A 121 12.16 -15.20 -8.16
C TYR A 121 13.34 -14.34 -7.70
N LEU A 122 13.39 -13.96 -6.42
CA LEU A 122 14.51 -13.21 -5.87
C LEU A 122 15.60 -14.20 -5.45
N THR A 123 16.66 -14.29 -6.24
CA THR A 123 17.87 -15.06 -5.93
C THR A 123 18.99 -14.14 -5.49
N ASP A 124 20.06 -14.65 -4.86
CA ASP A 124 21.21 -13.82 -4.47
C ASP A 124 21.78 -13.07 -5.68
N SER A 125 22.00 -13.77 -6.80
CA SER A 125 22.51 -13.16 -8.04
C SER A 125 21.59 -12.04 -8.55
N ARG A 126 20.27 -12.28 -8.52
CA ARG A 126 19.31 -11.27 -8.98
C ARG A 126 19.25 -10.07 -8.04
N LEU A 127 19.28 -10.29 -6.73
CA LEU A 127 19.36 -9.21 -5.74
C LEU A 127 20.60 -8.34 -5.99
N GLN A 128 21.76 -8.94 -6.25
CA GLN A 128 22.98 -8.18 -6.55
C GLN A 128 22.87 -7.36 -7.85
N HIS A 129 22.18 -7.86 -8.87
CA HIS A 129 21.92 -7.07 -10.08
C HIS A 129 20.96 -5.89 -9.81
N LEU A 130 19.92 -6.10 -9.01
CA LEU A 130 18.98 -5.05 -8.62
C LEU A 130 19.67 -3.96 -7.79
N LEU A 131 20.54 -4.34 -6.85
CA LEU A 131 21.36 -3.39 -6.08
C LEU A 131 22.28 -2.57 -7.00
N LYS A 132 22.95 -3.21 -7.97
CA LYS A 132 23.78 -2.52 -8.98
C LYS A 132 22.95 -1.59 -9.88
N ALA A 133 21.69 -1.92 -10.12
CA ALA A 133 20.74 -1.08 -10.83
C ALA A 133 20.17 0.07 -9.96
N GLY A 134 20.63 0.23 -8.72
CA GLY A 134 20.26 1.33 -7.85
C GLY A 134 18.98 1.13 -7.05
N LEU A 135 18.55 -0.12 -6.82
CA LEU A 135 17.39 -0.43 -5.97
C LEU A 135 17.56 0.22 -4.59
N HIS A 136 16.64 1.12 -4.25
CA HIS A 136 16.70 1.89 -3.01
C HIS A 136 15.89 1.25 -1.88
N SER A 137 14.74 0.64 -2.21
CA SER A 137 13.98 -0.14 -1.23
C SER A 137 13.14 -1.27 -1.80
N ILE A 138 12.83 -2.27 -0.96
CA ILE A 138 12.08 -3.46 -1.36
C ILE A 138 11.10 -3.89 -0.26
N THR A 139 9.91 -4.30 -0.67
CA THR A 139 8.91 -4.90 0.21
C THR A 139 8.72 -6.37 -0.14
N ILE A 140 8.83 -7.25 0.86
CA ILE A 140 8.52 -8.67 0.72
C ILE A 140 7.12 -8.97 1.26
N SER A 141 6.32 -9.63 0.44
CA SER A 141 5.01 -10.16 0.81
C SER A 141 5.13 -11.46 1.61
N LEU A 142 4.69 -11.49 2.87
CA LEU A 142 4.63 -12.70 3.71
C LEU A 142 3.41 -12.64 4.64
N ASP A 143 2.57 -13.69 4.67
CA ASP A 143 1.24 -13.63 5.32
C ASP A 143 1.02 -14.69 6.39
N GLY A 144 2.09 -15.30 6.90
CA GLY A 144 2.01 -16.37 7.87
C GLY A 144 3.08 -17.42 7.64
N PHE A 145 2.96 -18.52 8.37
CA PHE A 145 3.81 -19.68 8.19
C PHE A 145 3.46 -20.44 6.91
N ALA A 146 4.25 -21.49 6.62
CA ALA A 146 4.23 -22.20 5.35
C ALA A 146 2.81 -22.53 4.83
N ASP A 147 1.99 -23.19 5.64
CA ASP A 147 0.68 -23.65 5.21
C ASP A 147 -0.26 -22.49 4.82
N ASP A 148 -0.38 -21.48 5.68
CA ASP A 148 -1.31 -20.37 5.45
C ASP A 148 -0.82 -19.41 4.37
N HIS A 149 0.47 -19.11 4.34
CA HIS A 149 1.03 -18.24 3.31
C HIS A 149 0.97 -18.93 1.93
N ASN A 150 1.35 -20.20 1.83
CA ASN A 150 1.27 -20.94 0.56
C ASN A 150 -0.17 -21.09 0.08
N TRP A 151 -1.12 -21.36 0.98
CA TRP A 151 -2.55 -21.42 0.65
C TRP A 151 -3.07 -20.07 0.15
N LEU A 152 -2.71 -18.98 0.83
CA LEU A 152 -3.19 -17.64 0.47
C LEU A 152 -2.57 -17.15 -0.84
N ARG A 153 -1.30 -17.44 -1.07
CA ARG A 153 -0.54 -17.06 -2.27
C ARG A 153 -0.75 -18.01 -3.45
N GLY A 154 -1.31 -19.20 -3.21
CA GLY A 154 -1.60 -20.19 -4.24
C GLY A 154 -0.34 -20.81 -4.85
N HIS A 155 0.75 -20.93 -4.09
CA HIS A 155 2.00 -21.54 -4.56
C HIS A 155 2.75 -22.26 -3.41
N PRO A 156 3.12 -23.55 -3.56
CA PRO A 156 3.65 -24.38 -2.47
C PRO A 156 5.06 -23.98 -1.99
N GLN A 157 5.81 -23.23 -2.80
CA GLN A 157 7.15 -22.75 -2.42
C GLN A 157 7.16 -21.27 -2.00
N SER A 158 6.00 -20.59 -1.97
CA SER A 158 5.93 -19.14 -1.74
C SER A 158 6.59 -18.75 -0.42
N TYR A 159 6.27 -19.47 0.67
CA TYR A 159 6.80 -19.19 2.00
C TYR A 159 8.31 -19.37 2.06
N GLN A 160 8.80 -20.48 1.50
CA GLN A 160 10.23 -20.79 1.50
C GLN A 160 11.02 -19.70 0.78
N GLN A 161 10.53 -19.24 -0.38
CA GLN A 161 11.21 -18.20 -1.15
C GLN A 161 11.08 -16.81 -0.53
N ALA A 162 9.92 -16.46 0.05
CA ALA A 162 9.77 -15.21 0.80
C ALA A 162 10.71 -15.16 2.02
N MET A 163 10.84 -16.25 2.77
CA MET A 163 11.80 -16.34 3.89
C MET A 163 13.24 -16.36 3.41
N HIS A 164 13.53 -16.94 2.24
CA HIS A 164 14.85 -16.85 1.62
C HIS A 164 15.20 -15.40 1.27
N ALA A 165 14.28 -14.68 0.61
CA ALA A 165 14.39 -13.26 0.32
C ALA A 165 14.66 -12.44 1.59
N ILE A 166 13.88 -12.64 2.65
CA ILE A 166 14.07 -11.93 3.94
C ILE A 166 15.49 -12.16 4.49
N ARG A 167 15.99 -13.40 4.48
CA ARG A 167 17.34 -13.70 4.98
C ARG A 167 18.45 -13.10 4.14
N MET A 168 18.26 -12.97 2.83
CA MET A 168 19.20 -12.23 1.97
C MET A 168 19.20 -10.74 2.33
N LEU A 169 18.00 -10.13 2.41
CA LEU A 169 17.83 -8.71 2.71
C LEU A 169 18.34 -8.31 4.10
N ALA A 170 18.26 -9.21 5.09
CA ALA A 170 18.81 -8.99 6.42
C ALA A 170 20.34 -8.78 6.44
N ARG A 171 21.04 -9.14 5.35
CA ARG A 171 22.49 -8.93 5.18
C ARG A 171 22.81 -7.59 4.53
N GLU A 172 21.83 -6.93 3.92
CA GLU A 172 22.02 -5.70 3.13
C GLU A 172 21.76 -4.46 3.99
N GLN A 173 22.83 -3.84 4.49
CA GLN A 173 22.73 -2.70 5.41
C GLN A 173 22.29 -1.38 4.76
N GLN A 174 22.52 -1.22 3.46
CA GLN A 174 22.26 0.03 2.73
C GLN A 174 20.89 0.05 2.04
N LEU A 175 20.17 -1.07 2.05
CA LEU A 175 18.87 -1.21 1.42
C LEU A 175 17.77 -1.02 2.47
N THR A 176 16.82 -0.13 2.19
CA THR A 176 15.62 -0.04 3.05
C THR A 176 14.66 -1.15 2.67
N TRP A 177 14.14 -1.91 3.63
CA TRP A 177 13.20 -2.98 3.31
C TRP A 177 12.23 -3.25 4.45
N ASP A 178 11.11 -3.85 4.08
CA ASP A 178 10.08 -4.26 5.03
C ASP A 178 9.33 -5.51 4.58
N VAL A 179 8.57 -6.07 5.51
CA VAL A 179 7.62 -7.14 5.23
C VAL A 179 6.21 -6.58 5.28
N VAL A 180 5.37 -7.00 4.33
CA VAL A 180 3.93 -6.74 4.34
C VAL A 180 3.17 -8.04 4.57
N THR A 181 2.24 -8.00 5.52
CA THR A 181 1.33 -9.09 5.86
C THR A 181 -0.12 -8.67 5.68
N CYS A 182 -0.87 -9.43 4.88
CA CYS A 182 -2.32 -9.36 4.79
C CYS A 182 -2.96 -10.19 5.91
N VAL A 183 -3.37 -9.53 6.99
CA VAL A 183 -4.00 -10.15 8.15
C VAL A 183 -5.40 -10.61 7.79
N ASN A 184 -5.70 -11.86 8.13
CA ASN A 184 -6.97 -12.53 7.88
C ASN A 184 -7.28 -13.52 9.02
N ARG A 185 -8.45 -14.16 8.95
CA ARG A 185 -8.93 -15.04 10.03
C ARG A 185 -8.02 -16.25 10.33
N ARG A 186 -7.20 -16.69 9.37
CA ARG A 186 -6.31 -17.85 9.55
C ARG A 186 -5.01 -17.49 10.25
N ASN A 187 -4.48 -16.29 10.00
CA ASN A 187 -3.18 -15.87 10.54
C ASN A 187 -3.26 -14.96 11.77
N TYR A 188 -4.42 -14.38 12.05
CA TYR A 188 -4.60 -13.45 13.15
C TYR A 188 -4.23 -14.03 14.52
N SER A 189 -4.63 -15.28 14.80
CA SER A 189 -4.43 -15.90 16.11
C SER A 189 -2.97 -16.15 16.48
N TYR A 190 -2.05 -16.11 15.51
CA TYR A 190 -0.64 -16.39 15.72
C TYR A 190 0.29 -15.23 15.32
N LEU A 191 -0.23 -14.01 15.18
CA LEU A 191 0.59 -12.84 14.81
C LEU A 191 1.77 -12.62 15.77
N GLU A 192 1.62 -12.98 17.04
CA GLU A 192 2.71 -12.92 18.03
C GLU A 192 3.85 -13.88 17.68
N GLN A 193 3.56 -15.15 17.35
CA GLN A 193 4.63 -16.07 16.91
C GLN A 193 5.22 -15.66 15.56
N LEU A 194 4.42 -15.10 14.66
CA LEU A 194 4.91 -14.59 13.39
C LEU A 194 5.85 -13.38 13.61
N LYS A 195 5.52 -12.47 14.52
CA LYS A 195 6.36 -11.33 14.93
C LYS A 195 7.74 -11.80 15.36
N ASP A 196 7.80 -12.78 16.26
CA ASP A 196 9.06 -13.29 16.80
C ASP A 196 9.91 -13.93 15.69
N SER A 197 9.31 -14.77 14.85
CA SER A 197 9.96 -15.38 13.68
C SER A 197 10.51 -14.33 12.70
N LEU A 198 9.74 -13.28 12.42
CA LEU A 198 10.19 -12.18 11.55
C LEU A 198 11.35 -11.40 12.18
N TYR A 199 11.27 -11.09 13.47
CA TYR A 199 12.32 -10.38 14.18
C TYR A 199 13.64 -11.18 14.19
N GLU A 200 13.57 -12.48 14.48
CA GLU A 200 14.70 -13.43 14.43
C GLU A 200 15.29 -13.53 13.02
N ALA A 201 14.46 -13.48 11.99
CA ALA A 201 14.91 -13.48 10.59
C ALA A 201 15.57 -12.15 10.15
N GLY A 202 15.56 -11.12 11.00
CA GLY A 202 16.20 -9.84 10.75
C GLY A 202 15.24 -8.70 10.36
N VAL A 203 13.93 -8.94 10.35
CA VAL A 203 12.95 -7.89 10.03
C VAL A 203 12.92 -6.82 11.13
N ARG A 204 12.93 -5.55 10.72
CA ARG A 204 12.81 -4.39 11.61
C ARG A 204 11.60 -3.53 11.31
N HIS A 205 11.09 -3.56 10.08
CA HIS A 205 9.89 -2.85 9.66
C HIS A 205 8.85 -3.85 9.17
N TRP A 206 7.65 -3.79 9.74
CA TRP A 206 6.57 -4.72 9.42
C TRP A 206 5.25 -3.97 9.24
N ARG A 207 4.70 -4.04 8.03
CA ARG A 207 3.43 -3.42 7.70
C ARG A 207 2.31 -4.46 7.68
N LEU A 208 1.22 -4.13 8.35
CA LEU A 208 0.04 -4.97 8.49
C LEU A 208 -1.15 -4.31 7.79
N PHE A 209 -1.79 -5.05 6.91
CA PHE A 209 -3.00 -4.63 6.19
C PHE A 209 -4.12 -5.64 6.44
N THR A 210 -5.37 -5.18 6.37
CA THR A 210 -6.51 -6.07 6.16
C THR A 210 -6.68 -6.34 4.67
N ILE A 211 -7.31 -7.46 4.35
CA ILE A 211 -7.71 -7.75 2.97
C ILE A 211 -8.98 -6.95 2.70
N PHE A 212 -9.12 -6.34 1.52
CA PHE A 212 -10.37 -5.73 1.07
C PHE A 212 -11.13 -6.69 0.16
N PRO A 213 -12.48 -6.69 0.16
CA PRO A 213 -13.28 -7.61 -0.65
C PRO A 213 -13.36 -7.15 -2.12
N VAL A 214 -12.22 -7.05 -2.79
CA VAL A 214 -12.10 -6.65 -4.20
C VAL A 214 -11.26 -7.66 -4.99
N GLY A 215 -11.43 -7.68 -6.32
CA GLY A 215 -10.76 -8.67 -7.17
C GLY A 215 -11.12 -10.09 -6.73
N ARG A 216 -10.13 -11.00 -6.65
CA ARG A 216 -10.38 -12.38 -6.21
C ARG A 216 -10.84 -12.48 -4.76
N ALA A 217 -10.42 -11.55 -3.90
CA ALA A 217 -10.80 -11.55 -2.50
C ALA A 217 -12.31 -11.38 -2.27
N ALA A 218 -13.04 -10.79 -3.23
CA ALA A 218 -14.49 -10.64 -3.15
C ALA A 218 -15.22 -12.00 -3.07
N HIS A 219 -14.62 -13.08 -3.59
CA HIS A 219 -15.17 -14.43 -3.55
C HIS A 219 -14.87 -15.16 -2.22
N TYR A 220 -14.12 -14.54 -1.31
CA TYR A 220 -13.68 -15.15 -0.05
C TYR A 220 -14.02 -14.25 1.15
N PRO A 221 -15.29 -14.25 1.61
CA PRO A 221 -15.71 -13.43 2.75
C PRO A 221 -14.88 -13.68 4.02
N ASP A 222 -14.40 -14.91 4.22
CA ASP A 222 -13.59 -15.32 5.37
C ASP A 222 -12.20 -14.65 5.43
N PHE A 223 -11.80 -13.92 4.39
CA PHE A 223 -10.58 -13.12 4.43
C PHE A 223 -10.75 -11.83 5.25
N GLN A 224 -11.99 -11.37 5.43
CA GLN A 224 -12.29 -10.22 6.28
C GLN A 224 -12.20 -10.62 7.75
N LEU A 225 -11.47 -9.81 8.54
CA LEU A 225 -11.52 -9.92 9.99
C LEU A 225 -12.90 -9.54 10.52
N GLU A 226 -13.34 -10.20 11.59
CA GLU A 226 -14.48 -9.71 12.36
C GLU A 226 -14.11 -8.39 13.04
N ASP A 227 -15.12 -7.60 13.44
CA ASP A 227 -14.89 -6.33 14.12
C ASP A 227 -14.05 -6.51 15.41
N LYS A 228 -14.25 -7.61 16.16
CA LYS A 228 -13.46 -7.91 17.36
C LYS A 228 -11.97 -8.12 17.04
N ASP A 229 -11.69 -8.87 15.98
CA ASP A 229 -10.32 -9.23 15.58
C ASP A 229 -9.64 -8.03 14.92
N PHE A 230 -10.41 -7.16 14.25
CA PHE A 230 -9.92 -5.90 13.76
C PHE A 230 -9.48 -4.96 14.89
N ASN A 231 -10.27 -4.84 15.96
CA ASN A 231 -9.86 -4.10 17.16
C ASN A 231 -8.63 -4.77 17.81
N GLY A 232 -8.62 -6.09 17.92
CA GLY A 232 -7.49 -6.83 18.47
C GLY A 232 -6.20 -6.70 17.65
N LEU A 233 -6.29 -6.56 16.32
CA LEU A 233 -5.15 -6.21 15.47
C LEU A 233 -4.58 -4.83 15.83
N MET A 234 -5.44 -3.83 16.10
CA MET A 234 -4.97 -2.50 16.51
C MET A 234 -4.26 -2.56 17.86
N GLU A 235 -4.79 -3.36 18.79
CA GLU A 235 -4.15 -3.62 20.08
C GLU A 235 -2.80 -4.31 19.94
N PHE A 236 -2.72 -5.35 19.12
CA PHE A 236 -1.49 -6.06 18.81
C PHE A 236 -0.41 -5.12 18.26
N ILE A 237 -0.75 -4.29 17.27
CA ILE A 237 0.20 -3.34 16.67
C ILE A 237 0.67 -2.33 17.71
N ARG A 238 -0.25 -1.80 18.54
CA ARG A 238 0.08 -0.85 19.60
C ARG A 238 1.07 -1.46 20.61
N GLN A 239 0.82 -2.69 21.07
CA GLN A 239 1.69 -3.39 22.01
C GLN A 239 3.06 -3.69 21.38
N THR A 240 3.07 -4.19 20.14
CA THR A 240 4.31 -4.47 19.40
C THR A 240 5.19 -3.22 19.26
N ARG A 241 4.58 -2.06 18.98
CA ARG A 241 5.32 -0.79 18.89
C ARG A 241 5.87 -0.34 20.25
N GLN A 242 5.17 -0.63 21.35
CA GLN A 242 5.65 -0.32 22.71
C GLN A 242 6.83 -1.21 23.13
N GLU A 243 6.87 -2.46 22.66
CA GLU A 243 8.02 -3.35 22.89
C GLU A 243 9.30 -2.86 22.20
N GLY A 244 9.17 -2.16 21.07
CA GLY A 244 10.28 -1.52 20.36
C GLY A 244 11.23 -2.46 19.62
N LYS A 245 10.96 -3.78 19.58
CA LYS A 245 11.79 -4.77 18.85
C LYS A 245 11.62 -4.67 17.33
N ILE A 246 10.38 -4.53 16.88
CA ILE A 246 10.00 -4.44 15.47
C ILE A 246 9.03 -3.27 15.30
N MET A 247 9.26 -2.43 14.31
CA MET A 247 8.37 -1.32 13.97
C MET A 247 7.17 -1.85 13.19
N ALA A 248 6.14 -2.28 13.93
CA ALA A 248 4.85 -2.62 13.35
C ALA A 248 4.08 -1.35 12.96
N SER A 249 3.45 -1.36 11.79
CA SER A 249 2.59 -0.26 11.35
C SER A 249 1.36 -0.77 10.60
N TYR A 250 0.20 -0.22 10.92
CA TYR A 250 -1.01 -0.45 10.16
C TYR A 250 -1.00 0.33 8.84
N GLY A 251 -1.53 -0.29 7.78
CA GLY A 251 -1.59 0.23 6.43
C GLY A 251 -2.46 1.48 6.23
N CYS A 252 -2.44 2.05 5.03
CA CYS A 252 -3.11 3.31 4.67
C CYS A 252 -4.63 3.17 4.41
N GLU A 253 -5.32 2.26 5.10
CA GLU A 253 -6.69 1.82 4.76
C GLU A 253 -7.76 2.81 5.22
N GLY A 254 -7.71 3.28 6.47
CA GLY A 254 -8.72 4.19 7.01
C GLY A 254 -8.37 4.83 8.35
N PHE A 255 -9.23 5.76 8.77
CA PHE A 255 -9.12 6.48 10.04
C PHE A 255 -9.57 5.61 11.21
N LEU A 256 -8.77 5.59 12.29
CA LEU A 256 -8.91 4.67 13.43
C LEU A 256 -9.23 5.34 14.77
N GLY A 257 -9.59 6.63 14.75
CA GLY A 257 -9.98 7.36 15.96
C GLY A 257 -8.85 7.44 16.98
N SER A 258 -9.05 6.90 18.18
CA SER A 258 -8.05 6.97 19.26
C SER A 258 -6.76 6.21 18.95
N TYR A 259 -6.74 5.24 18.03
CA TYR A 259 -5.52 4.52 17.65
C TYR A 259 -4.59 5.32 16.72
N GLU A 260 -5.02 6.46 16.20
CA GLU A 260 -4.14 7.32 15.38
C GLU A 260 -2.89 7.72 16.17
N ALA A 261 -1.73 7.71 15.48
CA ALA A 261 -0.40 7.86 16.06
C ALA A 261 0.02 6.78 17.10
N GLU A 262 -0.79 5.75 17.35
CA GLU A 262 -0.43 4.62 18.22
C GLU A 262 -0.10 3.35 17.42
N VAL A 263 -0.76 3.14 16.28
CA VAL A 263 -0.58 1.95 15.42
C VAL A 263 0.15 2.25 14.11
N ARG A 264 0.56 3.50 13.91
CA ARG A 264 1.34 4.00 12.77
C ARG A 264 2.02 5.30 13.18
N ASP A 265 3.03 5.76 12.45
CA ASP A 265 3.89 6.88 12.87
C ASP A 265 3.21 8.26 12.85
N GLY A 266 2.04 8.36 12.22
CA GLY A 266 1.31 9.62 12.13
C GLY A 266 -0.20 9.45 12.14
N PHE A 267 -0.88 10.47 11.63
CA PHE A 267 -2.33 10.46 11.46
C PHE A 267 -2.68 9.97 10.06
N TYR A 268 -3.76 9.22 9.98
CA TYR A 268 -4.31 8.73 8.73
C TYR A 268 -4.53 9.87 7.72
N THR A 269 -4.02 9.67 6.50
CA THR A 269 -4.31 10.46 5.31
C THR A 269 -4.16 9.56 4.10
N CYS A 270 -5.13 9.60 3.18
CA CYS A 270 -4.99 8.97 1.88
C CYS A 270 -4.29 9.92 0.92
N ASN A 271 -3.08 9.58 0.50
CA ASN A 271 -2.26 10.43 -0.36
C ASN A 271 -2.51 10.25 -1.88
N ALA A 272 -3.43 9.36 -2.25
CA ALA A 272 -3.83 9.13 -3.64
C ALA A 272 -4.29 10.45 -4.27
N GLY A 273 -3.64 10.87 -5.37
CA GLY A 273 -3.96 12.10 -6.09
C GLY A 273 -3.47 13.40 -5.42
N ILE A 274 -2.73 13.26 -4.31
CA ILE A 274 -2.14 14.39 -3.55
C ILE A 274 -0.62 14.33 -3.63
N SER A 275 -0.03 13.20 -3.22
CA SER A 275 1.42 12.98 -3.33
C SER A 275 1.79 11.61 -3.90
N VAL A 276 0.76 10.82 -4.23
CA VAL A 276 0.87 9.50 -4.84
C VAL A 276 0.11 9.52 -6.16
N ALA A 277 0.77 9.04 -7.21
CA ALA A 277 0.19 8.74 -8.51
C ALA A 277 0.61 7.35 -8.98
N SER A 278 -0.02 6.86 -10.03
CA SER A 278 0.33 5.59 -10.65
C SER A 278 0.11 5.62 -12.16
N VAL A 279 1.02 4.99 -12.90
CA VAL A 279 0.81 4.56 -14.28
C VAL A 279 0.48 3.07 -14.24
N LEU A 280 -0.73 2.72 -14.65
CA LEU A 280 -1.21 1.33 -14.68
C LEU A 280 -0.68 0.60 -15.92
N ALA A 281 -0.81 -0.74 -15.95
CA ALA A 281 -0.19 -1.57 -16.98
C ALA A 281 -0.70 -1.26 -18.40
N ASP A 282 -1.93 -0.77 -18.51
CA ASP A 282 -2.59 -0.34 -19.75
C ASP A 282 -2.25 1.11 -20.16
N GLY A 283 -1.39 1.79 -19.40
CA GLY A 283 -1.06 3.21 -19.62
C GLY A 283 -2.02 4.19 -18.97
N SER A 284 -3.04 3.74 -18.23
CA SER A 284 -3.93 4.62 -17.48
C SER A 284 -3.18 5.38 -16.39
N ILE A 285 -3.44 6.68 -16.29
CA ILE A 285 -2.93 7.55 -15.21
C ILE A 285 -3.96 7.51 -14.08
N SER A 286 -3.56 7.01 -12.91
CA SER A 286 -4.42 6.83 -11.74
C SER A 286 -3.74 7.37 -10.47
N ALA A 287 -4.45 7.37 -9.35
CA ALA A 287 -4.00 7.94 -8.08
C ALA A 287 -3.32 6.91 -7.16
N CYS A 288 -3.58 5.63 -7.35
CA CYS A 288 -3.03 4.54 -6.55
C CYS A 288 -3.32 3.21 -7.27
N PRO A 289 -2.35 2.27 -7.31
CA PRO A 289 -2.55 0.98 -7.97
C PRO A 289 -3.57 0.08 -7.28
N SER A 290 -4.00 0.41 -6.06
CA SER A 290 -5.02 -0.35 -5.32
C SER A 290 -6.46 0.11 -5.63
N ILE A 291 -6.64 1.21 -6.36
CA ILE A 291 -7.97 1.68 -6.75
C ILE A 291 -8.44 0.85 -7.96
N ARG A 292 -9.53 0.09 -7.77
CA ARG A 292 -10.11 -0.79 -8.81
C ARG A 292 -11.33 -0.20 -9.49
N SER A 293 -11.94 0.79 -8.87
CA SER A 293 -13.02 1.55 -9.44
C SER A 293 -12.50 2.50 -10.53
N ASN A 294 -13.38 2.90 -11.44
CA ASN A 294 -13.06 3.71 -12.60
C ASN A 294 -12.79 5.17 -12.22
N TYR A 295 -11.59 5.42 -11.71
CA TYR A 295 -11.10 6.76 -11.32
C TYR A 295 -9.78 7.12 -12.01
N SER A 296 -9.43 6.47 -13.12
CA SER A 296 -8.32 6.92 -13.97
C SER A 296 -8.61 8.32 -14.53
N GLN A 297 -7.59 9.16 -14.63
CA GLN A 297 -7.70 10.58 -15.02
C GLN A 297 -7.20 10.89 -16.43
N GLY A 298 -6.57 9.91 -17.08
CA GLY A 298 -6.02 10.04 -18.43
C GLY A 298 -5.24 8.80 -18.83
N SER A 299 -4.52 8.86 -19.94
CA SER A 299 -3.63 7.81 -20.41
C SER A 299 -2.34 8.39 -20.97
N ILE A 300 -1.19 7.79 -20.64
CA ILE A 300 0.13 8.22 -21.12
C ILE A 300 0.29 8.12 -22.65
N TYR A 301 -0.62 7.41 -23.33
CA TYR A 301 -0.63 7.29 -24.79
C TYR A 301 -1.40 8.42 -25.49
N LYS A 302 -2.10 9.26 -24.72
CA LYS A 302 -2.96 10.33 -25.25
C LYS A 302 -2.68 11.68 -24.58
N ASP A 303 -2.29 11.66 -23.31
CA ASP A 303 -2.14 12.82 -22.46
C ASP A 303 -0.70 12.94 -21.94
N ASP A 304 -0.27 14.18 -21.66
CA ASP A 304 0.93 14.40 -20.85
C ASP A 304 0.64 14.13 -19.36
N PHE A 305 1.56 13.43 -18.70
CA PHE A 305 1.38 13.03 -17.30
C PHE A 305 1.25 14.24 -16.36
N MET A 306 2.09 15.26 -16.53
CA MET A 306 2.08 16.42 -15.64
C MET A 306 0.86 17.30 -15.88
N GLU A 307 0.41 17.47 -17.12
CA GLU A 307 -0.86 18.15 -17.41
C GLU A 307 -2.04 17.48 -16.69
N VAL A 308 -2.10 16.15 -16.75
CA VAL A 308 -3.15 15.36 -16.05
C VAL A 308 -3.00 15.51 -14.54
N TRP A 309 -1.79 15.37 -14.00
CA TRP A 309 -1.49 15.52 -12.57
C TRP A 309 -1.97 16.88 -12.06
N GLU A 310 -1.57 17.98 -12.69
CA GLU A 310 -1.91 19.33 -12.25
C GLU A 310 -3.41 19.60 -12.31
N ASN A 311 -4.09 19.18 -13.38
CA ASN A 311 -5.41 19.70 -13.71
C ASN A 311 -6.58 18.74 -13.45
N ARG A 312 -6.36 17.42 -13.45
CA ARG A 312 -7.48 16.44 -13.50
C ARG A 312 -7.74 15.72 -12.18
N PHE A 313 -6.79 15.69 -11.24
CA PHE A 313 -6.93 14.97 -9.96
C PHE A 313 -7.87 15.62 -8.91
N GLN A 314 -8.72 16.59 -9.31
CA GLN A 314 -9.67 17.26 -8.41
C GLN A 314 -10.55 16.29 -7.61
N PRO A 315 -11.09 15.18 -8.15
CA PRO A 315 -11.90 14.22 -7.38
C PRO A 315 -11.16 13.59 -6.17
N PHE A 316 -9.83 13.60 -6.18
CA PHE A 316 -9.00 13.08 -5.08
C PHE A 316 -8.59 14.15 -4.07
N ARG A 317 -8.47 15.40 -4.54
CA ARG A 317 -8.02 16.56 -3.77
C ARG A 317 -9.18 17.22 -3.04
N ASP A 318 -10.35 17.30 -3.66
CA ASP A 318 -11.62 17.65 -3.01
C ASP A 318 -12.49 16.40 -2.84
N ARG A 319 -12.57 15.92 -1.60
CA ARG A 319 -13.35 14.74 -1.21
C ARG A 319 -14.70 15.10 -0.60
N SER A 320 -15.18 16.32 -0.79
CA SER A 320 -16.51 16.76 -0.32
C SER A 320 -17.63 15.83 -0.81
N TRP A 321 -17.50 15.28 -2.02
CA TRP A 321 -18.44 14.32 -2.62
C TRP A 321 -18.55 13.00 -1.83
N MET A 322 -17.54 12.62 -1.04
CA MET A 322 -17.58 11.42 -0.19
C MET A 322 -18.43 11.63 1.08
N LYS A 323 -18.92 12.84 1.35
CA LYS A 323 -19.75 13.16 2.52
C LYS A 323 -21.21 12.71 2.34
N LYS A 324 -21.40 11.43 2.06
CA LYS A 324 -22.69 10.76 1.86
C LYS A 324 -22.79 9.49 2.72
N GLY A 325 -23.98 8.89 2.77
CA GLY A 325 -24.22 7.67 3.57
C GLY A 325 -23.76 7.83 5.02
N ALA A 326 -22.97 6.88 5.52
CA ALA A 326 -22.41 6.91 6.88
C ALA A 326 -21.51 8.12 7.16
N CYS A 327 -20.96 8.77 6.13
CA CYS A 327 -20.09 9.94 6.27
C CYS A 327 -20.87 11.27 6.39
N ALA A 328 -22.16 11.31 5.99
CA ALA A 328 -22.94 12.55 5.91
C ALA A 328 -23.01 13.31 7.25
N SER A 329 -23.20 12.57 8.34
CA SER A 329 -23.29 13.09 9.72
C SER A 329 -22.07 12.76 10.58
N CYS A 330 -20.99 12.22 9.99
CA CYS A 330 -19.83 11.77 10.76
C CYS A 330 -19.00 12.94 11.29
N SER A 331 -18.90 13.05 12.62
CA SER A 331 -18.12 14.10 13.30
C SER A 331 -16.60 14.03 13.04
N PHE A 332 -16.10 12.88 12.57
CA PHE A 332 -14.68 12.69 12.24
C PHE A 332 -14.38 12.85 10.74
N PHE A 333 -15.38 13.17 9.90
CA PHE A 333 -15.18 13.30 8.45
C PHE A 333 -14.07 14.29 8.11
N ARG A 334 -13.95 15.40 8.84
CA ARG A 334 -12.90 16.41 8.61
C ARG A 334 -11.47 15.89 8.80
N TYR A 335 -11.27 14.76 9.49
CA TYR A 335 -9.97 14.12 9.65
C TYR A 335 -9.82 12.91 8.72
N CYS A 336 -10.90 12.21 8.45
CA CYS A 336 -10.93 10.96 7.69
C CYS A 336 -11.08 11.16 6.18
N GLU A 337 -12.01 12.03 5.76
CA GLU A 337 -12.37 12.29 4.36
C GLU A 337 -12.74 11.04 3.57
N GLY A 338 -13.50 10.13 4.19
CA GLY A 338 -14.08 8.96 3.52
C GLY A 338 -13.24 7.67 3.55
N ASN A 339 -12.13 7.59 4.31
CA ASN A 339 -11.14 6.50 4.23
C ASN A 339 -10.40 6.47 2.87
N GLY A 340 -9.71 5.35 2.61
CA GLY A 340 -8.83 5.19 1.46
C GLY A 340 -9.66 5.14 0.19
N MET A 341 -9.19 5.79 -0.86
CA MET A 341 -9.91 5.81 -2.14
C MET A 341 -10.13 4.40 -2.73
N HIS A 342 -9.25 3.44 -2.42
CA HIS A 342 -9.40 2.03 -2.81
C HIS A 342 -10.59 1.31 -2.14
N LEU A 343 -11.26 1.95 -1.17
CA LEU A 343 -12.47 1.45 -0.52
C LEU A 343 -13.76 2.02 -1.12
N HIS A 344 -13.67 2.78 -2.21
CA HIS A 344 -14.84 3.32 -2.90
C HIS A 344 -15.09 2.58 -4.20
N ASP A 345 -16.35 2.21 -4.43
CA ASP A 345 -16.77 1.59 -5.67
C ASP A 345 -16.95 2.61 -6.82
N ASN A 346 -17.43 2.15 -7.97
CA ASN A 346 -17.69 2.99 -9.15
C ASN A 346 -18.78 4.05 -8.92
N ASN A 347 -19.66 3.85 -7.95
CA ASN A 347 -20.70 4.81 -7.56
C ASN A 347 -20.20 5.75 -6.45
N GLY A 348 -18.96 5.57 -5.99
CA GLY A 348 -18.38 6.31 -4.88
C GLY A 348 -18.88 5.88 -3.50
N GLU A 349 -19.59 4.75 -3.40
CA GLU A 349 -20.03 4.20 -2.13
C GLU A 349 -18.86 3.56 -1.38
N LEU A 350 -18.80 3.79 -0.06
CA LEU A 350 -17.76 3.27 0.80
C LEU A 350 -18.05 1.80 1.16
N LEU A 351 -17.14 0.89 0.84
CA LEU A 351 -17.28 -0.55 1.14
C LEU A 351 -17.48 -0.81 2.63
N PHE A 352 -16.64 -0.21 3.48
CA PHE A 352 -16.81 -0.24 4.93
C PHE A 352 -16.02 0.89 5.63
N CYS A 353 -16.48 1.25 6.83
CA CYS A 353 -15.84 2.26 7.66
C CYS A 353 -15.00 1.63 8.78
N HIS A 354 -13.68 1.83 8.75
CA HIS A 354 -12.75 1.37 9.78
C HIS A 354 -13.13 1.85 11.19
N LEU A 355 -13.48 3.13 11.34
CA LEU A 355 -13.90 3.68 12.62
C LEU A 355 -15.17 2.99 13.14
N GLU A 356 -16.18 2.75 12.30
CA GLU A 356 -17.41 2.06 12.73
C GLU A 356 -17.15 0.60 13.11
N ARG A 357 -16.23 -0.09 12.43
CA ARG A 357 -15.81 -1.45 12.85
C ARG A 357 -15.26 -1.44 14.27
N LEU A 358 -14.40 -0.49 14.61
CA LEU A 358 -13.86 -0.34 15.97
C LEU A 358 -14.95 0.01 16.99
N LYS A 359 -15.91 0.87 16.63
CA LYS A 359 -17.04 1.19 17.52
C LYS A 359 -17.88 -0.05 17.84
N ARG A 360 -18.23 -0.84 16.82
CA ARG A 360 -19.01 -2.07 16.98
C ARG A 360 -18.27 -3.12 17.80
N ALA A 361 -16.95 -3.23 17.62
CA ALA A 361 -16.11 -4.11 18.43
C ALA A 361 -16.17 -3.73 19.92
N GLN A 362 -16.10 -2.43 20.23
CA GLN A 362 -16.05 -1.92 21.60
C GLN A 362 -17.43 -1.76 22.27
N GLN A 363 -18.52 -1.89 21.52
CA GLN A 363 -19.89 -1.93 22.06
C GLN A 363 -20.32 -3.34 22.48
N LYS A 364 -19.63 -4.37 21.97
CA LYS A 364 -19.88 -5.78 22.26
C LYS A 364 -18.97 -6.34 23.37
N LEU A 365 -18.03 -5.52 23.86
CA LEU A 365 -17.24 -5.73 25.07
C LEU A 365 -17.96 -5.05 26.24
#